data_AF-A0A1S9C0C4-F1
#
_entry.id   AF-A0A1S9C0C4-F1
#
_cell.length_a   1.000
_cell.length_b   1.000
_cell.length_c   1.000
_cell.angle_alpha   90.00
_cell.angle_beta   90.00
_cell.angle_gamma   90.00
#
_symmetry.space_group_name_H-M   'P 1'
#
loop_
_entity.id
_entity.type
_entity.pdbx_description
1 polymer ?
#
loop_
_entity_poly.entity_id
_entity_poly.type
_entity_poly.pdbx_seq_one_letter_code
_entity_poly.pdbx_strand_id
1 'polypeptide(L)'
;MEECIEEVILENEDIQIAMNIEALKPIFFEEVYRAVDWCRRMKYRHKVVRTLLDNDIKVEFWLNSKDKFFNEYSNFKDNGKLPYLEIVEKIAESKILLQDLYPVKNGGSERVFNAMLNRTLVISNRNSFANDELIDGVNIIYYDANNLNELVEKVRFYTENYDLAQPIIENAYKLVSEKHTWKNRAEELINMYYIMKDLNETDNNILEV
;
A
#
# COMPACT_ATOMS: atom_id res chain seq x y z
N MET A 1 -4.50 -18.93 10.91
CA MET A 1 -3.04 -18.85 10.70
C MET A 1 -2.86 -18.52 9.23
N GLU A 2 -2.16 -17.43 8.90
CA GLU A 2 -1.83 -17.11 7.51
C GLU A 2 -0.51 -17.80 7.18
N GLU A 3 -0.55 -18.81 6.31
CA GLU A 3 0.61 -19.65 6.02
C GLU A 3 1.75 -18.85 5.38
N CYS A 4 2.94 -18.81 5.98
CA CYS A 4 4.11 -18.14 5.41
C CYS A 4 4.42 -18.66 3.99
N ILE A 5 5.06 -17.86 3.14
CA ILE A 5 5.53 -18.34 1.82
C ILE A 5 6.41 -19.58 1.97
N GLU A 6 7.19 -19.63 3.05
CA GLU A 6 7.98 -20.82 3.41
C GLU A 6 7.07 -22.04 3.67
N GLU A 7 5.93 -21.89 4.33
CA GLU A 7 4.98 -22.98 4.57
C GLU A 7 4.34 -23.46 3.26
N VAL A 8 3.93 -22.55 2.37
CA VAL A 8 3.41 -22.91 1.04
C VAL A 8 4.43 -23.69 0.20
N ILE A 9 5.71 -23.30 0.28
CA ILE A 9 6.82 -24.01 -0.37
C ILE A 9 7.05 -25.38 0.29
N LEU A 10 7.03 -25.44 1.62
CA LEU A 10 7.29 -26.66 2.39
C LEU A 10 6.15 -27.69 2.33
N GLU A 11 4.93 -27.27 1.99
CA GLU A 11 3.77 -28.16 1.92
C GLU A 11 3.48 -28.67 0.49
N ASN A 12 4.19 -28.18 -0.53
CA ASN A 12 3.92 -28.52 -1.92
C ASN A 12 5.12 -29.19 -2.60
N GLU A 13 5.08 -30.52 -2.74
CA GLU A 13 6.18 -31.33 -3.30
C GLU A 13 6.60 -30.89 -4.70
N ASP A 14 5.65 -30.48 -5.56
CA ASP A 14 5.96 -30.01 -6.92
C ASP A 14 6.78 -28.70 -6.89
N ILE A 15 6.44 -27.78 -5.98
CA ILE A 15 7.20 -26.54 -5.76
C ILE A 15 8.60 -26.86 -5.22
N GLN A 16 8.73 -27.81 -4.29
CA GLN A 16 10.04 -28.24 -3.76
C GLN A 16 10.93 -28.83 -4.84
N ILE A 17 10.38 -29.72 -5.68
CA ILE A 17 11.11 -30.33 -6.80
C ILE A 17 11.58 -29.25 -7.77
N ALA A 18 10.70 -28.29 -8.11
CA ALA A 18 11.04 -27.17 -8.98
C ALA A 18 12.13 -26.25 -8.39
N MET A 19 12.08 -25.99 -7.07
CA MET A 19 13.07 -25.17 -6.37
C MET A 19 14.45 -25.84 -6.20
N ASN A 20 14.53 -27.17 -6.33
CA ASN A 20 15.79 -27.91 -6.31
C ASN A 20 16.57 -27.85 -7.64
N ILE A 21 15.97 -27.30 -8.70
CA ILE A 21 16.67 -27.03 -9.97
C ILE A 21 17.35 -25.68 -9.86
N GLU A 22 18.66 -25.67 -9.60
CA GLU A 22 19.43 -24.46 -9.27
C GLU A 22 19.28 -23.31 -10.29
N ALA A 23 19.23 -23.64 -11.58
CA ALA A 23 19.04 -22.66 -12.65
C ALA A 23 17.63 -22.05 -12.70
N LEU A 24 16.61 -22.76 -12.21
CA LEU A 24 15.21 -22.32 -12.24
C LEU A 24 14.73 -21.77 -10.90
N LYS A 25 15.47 -22.03 -9.81
CA LYS A 25 15.14 -21.62 -8.45
C LYS A 25 14.78 -20.12 -8.32
N PRO A 26 15.52 -19.16 -8.92
CA PRO A 26 15.15 -17.74 -8.82
C PRO A 26 13.82 -17.42 -9.53
N ILE A 27 13.61 -18.01 -10.71
CA ILE A 27 12.42 -17.80 -11.54
C ILE A 27 11.19 -18.40 -10.85
N PHE A 28 11.30 -19.63 -10.35
CA PHE A 28 10.22 -20.27 -9.60
C PHE A 28 9.90 -19.55 -8.30
N PHE A 29 10.92 -19.11 -7.56
CA PHE A 29 10.71 -18.33 -6.35
C PHE A 29 9.95 -17.03 -6.65
N GLU A 30 10.35 -16.30 -7.70
CA GLU A 30 9.65 -15.07 -8.10
C GLU A 30 8.19 -15.34 -8.47
N GLU A 31 7.91 -16.35 -9.30
CA GLU A 31 6.54 -16.64 -9.73
C GLU A 31 5.64 -17.13 -8.58
N VAL A 32 6.15 -18.01 -7.72
CA VAL A 32 5.43 -18.47 -6.51
C VAL A 32 5.20 -17.30 -5.56
N TYR A 33 6.22 -16.47 -5.32
CA TYR A 33 6.10 -15.28 -4.49
C TYR A 33 5.02 -14.35 -5.02
N ARG A 34 5.05 -14.01 -6.32
CA ARG A 34 4.06 -13.14 -6.97
C ARG A 34 2.65 -13.69 -6.87
N ALA A 35 2.46 -15.00 -7.07
CA ALA A 35 1.16 -15.64 -6.96
C ALA A 35 0.61 -15.62 -5.52
N VAL A 36 1.43 -16.02 -4.54
CA VAL A 36 1.01 -16.07 -3.13
C VAL A 36 0.73 -14.67 -2.59
N ASP A 37 1.62 -13.71 -2.85
CA ASP A 37 1.46 -12.32 -2.44
C ASP A 37 0.23 -11.67 -3.11
N TRP A 38 -0.02 -11.94 -4.39
CA TRP A 38 -1.24 -11.48 -5.06
C TRP A 38 -2.51 -12.06 -4.43
N CYS A 39 -2.55 -13.39 -4.24
CA CYS A 39 -3.69 -14.07 -3.63
C CYS A 39 -4.00 -13.54 -2.23
N ARG A 40 -2.96 -13.29 -1.42
CA ARG A 40 -3.09 -12.72 -0.08
C ARG A 40 -3.63 -11.30 -0.10
N ARG A 41 -3.04 -10.41 -0.92
CA ARG A 41 -3.51 -9.04 -1.13
C ARG A 41 -4.97 -9.01 -1.58
N MET A 42 -5.34 -9.89 -2.52
CA MET A 42 -6.71 -9.95 -3.03
C MET A 42 -7.70 -10.56 -2.05
N LYS A 43 -7.31 -11.55 -1.24
CA LYS A 43 -8.17 -12.10 -0.19
C LYS A 43 -8.54 -11.05 0.86
N TYR A 44 -7.58 -10.23 1.29
CA TYR A 44 -7.86 -9.14 2.22
C TYR A 44 -8.70 -8.04 1.57
N ARG A 45 -8.29 -7.56 0.39
CA ARG A 45 -9.04 -6.57 -0.39
C ARG A 45 -10.48 -7.00 -0.64
N HIS A 46 -10.69 -8.28 -0.92
CA HIS A 46 -12.02 -8.82 -1.14
C HIS A 46 -12.90 -8.68 0.09
N LYS A 47 -12.38 -8.98 1.29
CA LYS A 47 -13.11 -8.77 2.55
C LYS A 47 -13.44 -7.30 2.76
N VAL A 48 -12.46 -6.41 2.57
CA VAL A 48 -12.62 -4.95 2.73
C VAL A 48 -13.71 -4.40 1.81
N VAL A 49 -13.59 -4.66 0.50
CA VAL A 49 -14.54 -4.18 -0.51
C VAL A 49 -15.93 -4.76 -0.26
N ARG A 50 -16.04 -6.06 0.00
CA ARG A 50 -17.32 -6.69 0.33
C ARG A 50 -17.99 -6.04 1.54
N THR A 51 -17.26 -5.81 2.62
CA THR A 51 -17.82 -5.19 3.83
C THR A 51 -18.36 -3.78 3.56
N LEU A 52 -17.70 -2.98 2.73
CA LEU A 52 -18.21 -1.67 2.31
C LEU A 52 -19.48 -1.82 1.46
N LEU A 53 -19.46 -2.73 0.50
CA LEU A 53 -20.60 -2.94 -0.40
C LEU A 53 -21.84 -3.48 0.33
N ASP A 54 -21.67 -4.43 1.25
CA ASP A 54 -22.73 -4.98 2.11
C ASP A 54 -23.37 -3.92 3.02
N ASN A 55 -22.71 -2.76 3.20
CA ASN A 55 -23.19 -1.62 4.00
C ASN A 55 -23.59 -0.41 3.12
N ASP A 56 -23.96 -0.67 1.86
CA ASP A 56 -24.44 0.34 0.89
C ASP A 56 -23.43 1.47 0.59
N ILE A 57 -22.14 1.26 0.85
CA ILE A 57 -21.10 2.23 0.48
C ILE A 57 -20.71 2.02 -0.97
N LYS A 58 -20.72 3.10 -1.76
CA LYS A 58 -20.27 3.06 -3.15
C LYS A 58 -18.75 2.87 -3.22
N VAL A 59 -18.31 1.88 -3.98
CA VAL A 59 -16.87 1.62 -4.21
C VAL A 59 -16.57 1.64 -5.70
N GLU A 60 -15.60 2.47 -6.09
CA GLU A 60 -15.03 2.47 -7.45
C GLU A 60 -13.66 1.79 -7.45
N PHE A 61 -13.45 0.92 -8.43
CA PHE A 61 -12.28 0.05 -8.49
C PHE A 61 -11.52 0.23 -9.80
N TRP A 62 -10.19 0.25 -9.73
CA TRP A 62 -9.28 0.56 -10.85
C TRP A 62 -8.15 -0.46 -10.95
N LEU A 63 -8.50 -1.72 -11.12
CA LEU A 63 -7.53 -2.82 -11.23
C LEU A 63 -7.88 -3.84 -12.34
N ASN A 64 -8.99 -3.65 -13.05
CA ASN A 64 -9.62 -4.62 -13.94
C ASN A 64 -9.75 -5.98 -13.24
N SER A 65 -10.73 -6.08 -12.36
CA SER A 65 -11.08 -7.37 -11.75
C SER A 65 -11.56 -8.28 -12.88
N LYS A 66 -10.65 -9.13 -13.38
CA LYS A 66 -11.01 -10.20 -14.31
C LYS A 66 -12.12 -11.08 -13.72
N ASP A 67 -12.15 -11.16 -12.39
CA ASP A 67 -13.23 -11.74 -11.64
C ASP A 67 -14.34 -10.72 -11.36
N LYS A 68 -15.53 -11.03 -11.87
CA LYS A 68 -16.77 -10.27 -11.68
C LYS A 68 -17.36 -10.41 -10.27
N PHE A 69 -16.55 -10.70 -9.25
CA PHE A 69 -17.02 -11.07 -7.89
C PHE A 69 -17.99 -10.05 -7.31
N PHE A 70 -17.77 -8.75 -7.55
CA PHE A 70 -18.59 -7.68 -7.01
C PHE A 70 -19.64 -7.14 -8.00
N ASN A 71 -19.75 -7.72 -9.20
CA ASN A 71 -20.63 -7.17 -10.24
C ASN A 71 -22.13 -7.35 -9.94
N GLU A 72 -22.47 -8.15 -8.93
CA GLU A 72 -23.85 -8.28 -8.43
C GLU A 72 -24.26 -7.11 -7.52
N TYR A 73 -23.30 -6.34 -7.00
CA TYR A 73 -23.56 -5.19 -6.15
C TYR A 73 -23.84 -3.94 -6.99
N SER A 74 -24.99 -3.31 -6.78
CA SER A 74 -25.39 -2.08 -7.51
C SER A 74 -24.54 -0.86 -7.15
N ASN A 75 -23.90 -0.88 -5.99
CA ASN A 75 -22.99 0.13 -5.45
C ASN A 75 -21.51 -0.15 -5.78
N PHE A 76 -21.21 -1.14 -6.61
CA PHE A 76 -19.85 -1.41 -7.10
C PHE A 76 -19.66 -0.95 -8.55
N LYS A 77 -18.49 -0.38 -8.85
CA LYS A 77 -18.10 -0.02 -10.21
C LYS A 77 -16.65 -0.43 -10.49
N ASP A 78 -16.46 -1.44 -11.32
CA ASP A 78 -15.14 -1.74 -11.90
C ASP A 78 -14.92 -0.89 -13.15
N ASN A 79 -13.93 0.00 -13.09
CA ASN A 79 -13.58 0.86 -14.19
C ASN A 79 -12.39 0.32 -15.02
N GLY A 80 -11.94 -0.92 -14.76
CA GLY A 80 -10.87 -1.54 -15.53
C GLY A 80 -9.47 -1.10 -15.09
N LYS A 81 -8.54 -1.12 -16.04
CA LYS A 81 -7.14 -0.71 -15.85
C LYS A 81 -6.92 0.57 -16.63
N LEU A 82 -6.27 1.53 -15.99
CA LEU A 82 -5.77 2.74 -16.64
C LEU A 82 -4.24 2.77 -16.59
N PRO A 83 -3.60 3.54 -17.49
CA PRO A 83 -2.23 3.99 -17.32
C PRO A 83 -2.02 4.66 -15.96
N TYR A 84 -0.81 4.55 -15.42
CA TYR A 84 -0.50 5.02 -14.07
C TYR A 84 -0.81 6.52 -13.85
N LEU A 85 -0.50 7.37 -14.83
CA LEU A 85 -0.77 8.82 -14.72
C LEU A 85 -2.28 9.10 -14.58
N GLU A 86 -3.12 8.40 -15.35
CA GLU A 86 -4.57 8.54 -15.27
C GLU A 86 -5.12 8.00 -13.93
N ILE A 87 -4.47 6.99 -13.33
CA ILE A 87 -4.82 6.55 -11.97
C ILE A 87 -4.58 7.68 -10.96
N VAL A 88 -3.48 8.44 -11.10
CA VAL A 88 -3.20 9.58 -10.22
C VAL A 88 -4.26 10.67 -10.38
N GLU A 89 -4.71 10.93 -11.61
CA GLU A 89 -5.83 11.85 -11.87
C GLU A 89 -7.12 11.36 -11.18
N LYS A 90 -7.42 10.06 -11.25
CA LYS A 90 -8.59 9.49 -10.55
C LYS A 90 -8.47 9.52 -9.04
N ILE A 91 -7.27 9.40 -8.49
CA ILE A 91 -7.04 9.65 -7.07
C ILE A 91 -7.39 11.11 -6.74
N ALA A 92 -6.89 12.07 -7.52
CA ALA A 92 -7.16 13.50 -7.31
C ALA A 92 -8.64 13.88 -7.41
N GLU A 93 -9.40 13.23 -8.30
CA GLU A 93 -10.84 13.41 -8.43
C GLU A 93 -11.65 12.76 -7.29
N SER A 94 -11.05 11.83 -6.55
CA SER A 94 -11.72 11.08 -5.49
C SER A 94 -11.71 11.85 -4.17
N LYS A 95 -12.82 11.75 -3.41
CA LYS A 95 -12.88 12.27 -2.03
C LYS A 95 -11.98 11.48 -1.08
N ILE A 96 -12.02 10.15 -1.20
CA ILE A 96 -11.34 9.21 -0.32
C ILE A 96 -10.55 8.22 -1.17
N LEU A 97 -9.26 8.09 -0.88
CA LEU A 97 -8.48 6.92 -1.27
C LEU A 97 -8.54 5.92 -0.12
N LEU A 98 -9.08 4.73 -0.39
CA LEU A 98 -8.98 3.60 0.52
C LEU A 98 -7.67 2.85 0.26
N GLN A 99 -6.87 2.75 1.31
CA GLN A 99 -5.63 2.00 1.31
C GLN A 99 -5.78 0.75 2.19
N ASP A 100 -5.63 -0.42 1.57
CA ASP A 100 -5.79 -1.73 2.19
C ASP A 100 -4.49 -2.54 2.05
N LEU A 101 -3.42 -2.04 2.67
CA LEU A 101 -2.14 -2.72 2.70
C LEU A 101 -2.28 -4.11 3.33
N TYR A 102 -1.95 -5.15 2.58
CA TYR A 102 -1.57 -6.42 3.19
C TYR A 102 -0.24 -6.20 3.95
N PRO A 103 0.02 -6.86 5.10
CA PRO A 103 1.03 -6.42 6.07
C PRO A 103 2.46 -6.65 5.57
N VAL A 104 2.92 -5.79 4.67
CA VAL A 104 4.35 -5.54 4.51
C VAL A 104 4.72 -4.64 5.68
N LYS A 105 5.35 -5.24 6.70
CA LYS A 105 5.85 -4.52 7.87
C LYS A 105 6.81 -3.43 7.37
N ASN A 106 6.41 -2.17 7.49
CA ASN A 106 7.09 -0.96 6.97
C ASN A 106 7.01 -0.71 5.45
N GLY A 107 6.21 -1.47 4.69
CA GLY A 107 6.02 -1.23 3.25
C GLY A 107 5.13 -0.03 2.99
N GLY A 108 5.64 0.97 2.27
CA GLY A 108 4.87 2.11 1.81
C GLY A 108 4.20 1.88 0.48
N SER A 109 3.20 2.69 0.16
CA SER A 109 2.63 2.74 -1.18
C SER A 109 2.62 4.17 -1.70
N GLU A 110 3.20 4.39 -2.88
CA GLU A 110 3.24 5.68 -3.58
C GLU A 110 1.85 6.31 -3.73
N ARG A 111 0.78 5.50 -3.84
CA ARG A 111 -0.60 5.99 -3.95
C ARG A 111 -1.04 6.79 -2.73
N VAL A 112 -0.52 6.48 -1.54
CA VAL A 112 -0.84 7.23 -0.32
C VAL A 112 -0.23 8.62 -0.43
N PHE A 113 1.04 8.73 -0.83
CA PHE A 113 1.69 10.02 -1.03
C PHE A 113 1.06 10.80 -2.19
N ASN A 114 0.72 10.14 -3.30
CA ASN A 114 0.02 10.77 -4.42
C ASN A 114 -1.35 11.32 -3.99
N ALA A 115 -2.12 10.58 -3.18
CA ALA A 115 -3.39 11.07 -2.64
C ALA A 115 -3.19 12.31 -1.75
N MET A 116 -2.24 12.25 -0.83
CA MET A 116 -1.93 13.37 0.05
C MET A 116 -1.48 14.63 -0.72
N LEU A 117 -0.64 14.47 -1.75
CA LEU A 117 -0.23 15.56 -2.64
C LEU A 117 -1.39 16.14 -3.46
N ASN A 118 -2.40 15.34 -3.78
CA ASN A 118 -3.59 15.75 -4.51
C ASN A 118 -4.77 16.16 -3.61
N ARG A 119 -4.55 16.30 -2.30
CA ARG A 119 -5.60 16.66 -1.31
C ARG A 119 -6.78 15.67 -1.25
N THR A 120 -6.50 14.40 -1.48
CA THR A 120 -7.46 13.31 -1.30
C THR A 120 -7.32 12.75 0.11
N LEU A 121 -8.44 12.58 0.84
CA LEU A 121 -8.40 11.95 2.17
C LEU A 121 -7.93 10.51 2.05
N VAL A 122 -6.95 10.12 2.86
CA VAL A 122 -6.49 8.73 2.93
C VAL A 122 -7.11 8.06 4.14
N ILE A 123 -7.85 6.98 3.90
CA ILE A 123 -8.25 6.02 4.93
C ILE A 123 -7.42 4.76 4.73
N SER A 124 -6.59 4.38 5.69
CA SER A 124 -5.65 3.27 5.58
C SER A 124 -5.78 2.31 6.75
N ASN A 125 -5.46 1.03 6.57
CA ASN A 125 -5.11 0.20 7.71
C ASN A 125 -3.73 0.63 8.25
N ARG A 126 -3.46 0.40 9.55
CA ARG A 126 -2.21 0.83 10.19
C ARG A 126 -0.98 0.13 9.63
N ASN A 127 0.03 0.92 9.25
CA ASN A 127 1.39 0.48 8.93
C ASN A 127 2.41 1.59 9.25
N SER A 128 3.65 1.19 9.51
CA SER A 128 4.76 2.07 9.93
C SER A 128 5.63 2.57 8.76
N PHE A 129 5.06 2.71 7.56
CA PHE A 129 5.84 2.99 6.34
C PHE A 129 6.41 4.41 6.21
N ALA A 130 5.86 5.35 6.98
CA ALA A 130 6.26 6.75 6.95
C ALA A 130 7.00 7.13 8.23
N ASN A 131 7.83 6.23 8.78
CA ASN A 131 8.62 6.46 9.99
C ASN A 131 7.81 7.04 11.16
N ASP A 132 6.57 6.55 11.33
CA ASP A 132 5.61 7.01 12.34
C ASP A 132 5.23 8.50 12.26
N GLU A 133 5.50 9.18 11.14
CA GLU A 133 5.10 10.57 10.88
C GLU A 133 3.60 10.71 10.56
N LEU A 134 2.95 9.58 10.24
CA LEU A 134 1.53 9.52 9.96
C LEU A 134 0.73 9.23 11.23
N ILE A 135 -0.03 10.23 11.69
CA ILE A 135 -0.76 10.26 12.95
C ILE A 135 -2.25 10.25 12.66
N ASP A 136 -2.94 9.28 13.26
CA ASP A 136 -4.39 9.09 13.14
C ASP A 136 -5.16 10.37 13.51
N GLY A 137 -6.08 10.80 12.66
CA GLY A 137 -6.88 12.00 12.86
C GLY A 137 -6.12 13.32 12.68
N VAL A 138 -4.82 13.30 12.38
CA VAL A 138 -4.00 14.51 12.15
C VAL A 138 -3.63 14.66 10.70
N ASN A 139 -3.13 13.61 10.05
CA ASN A 139 -2.68 13.64 8.64
C ASN A 139 -3.02 12.35 7.87
N ILE A 140 -3.71 11.41 8.51
CA ILE A 140 -4.29 10.21 7.91
C ILE A 140 -5.42 9.72 8.81
N ILE A 141 -6.34 8.92 8.26
CA ILE A 141 -7.32 8.19 9.06
C ILE A 141 -6.98 6.71 9.01
N TYR A 142 -6.71 6.12 10.17
CA TYR A 142 -6.48 4.70 10.25
C TYR A 142 -7.77 3.92 10.50
N TYR A 143 -7.81 2.63 10.16
CA TYR A 143 -8.80 1.68 10.65
C TYR A 143 -8.10 0.38 11.08
N ASP A 144 -8.70 -0.37 12.01
CA ASP A 144 -8.19 -1.69 12.37
C ASP A 144 -8.55 -2.73 11.29
N ALA A 145 -7.53 -3.40 10.74
CA ALA A 145 -7.72 -4.46 9.75
C ALA A 145 -8.54 -5.65 10.27
N ASN A 146 -8.64 -5.82 11.59
CA ASN A 146 -9.45 -6.84 12.25
C ASN A 146 -10.87 -6.36 12.61
N ASN A 147 -11.17 -5.06 12.45
CA ASN A 147 -12.48 -4.47 12.75
C ASN A 147 -12.99 -3.63 11.56
N LEU A 148 -13.52 -4.30 10.54
CA LEU A 148 -14.01 -3.62 9.34
C LEU A 148 -15.30 -2.80 9.57
N ASN A 149 -16.00 -2.97 10.70
CA ASN A 149 -17.12 -2.10 11.05
C ASN A 149 -16.64 -0.67 11.33
N GLU A 150 -15.47 -0.51 11.97
CA GLU A 150 -14.82 0.78 12.17
C GLU A 150 -14.51 1.46 10.82
N LEU A 151 -14.07 0.69 9.83
CA LEU A 151 -13.84 1.19 8.47
C LEU A 151 -15.14 1.73 7.85
N VAL A 152 -16.24 0.99 7.95
CA VAL A 152 -17.56 1.40 7.44
C VAL A 152 -17.99 2.72 8.08
N GLU A 153 -17.87 2.83 9.41
CA GLU A 153 -18.19 4.06 10.15
C GLU A 153 -17.35 5.25 9.69
N LYS A 154 -16.03 5.07 9.55
CA LYS A 154 -15.11 6.11 9.11
C LYS A 154 -15.36 6.57 7.69
N VAL A 155 -15.57 5.64 6.75
CA VAL A 155 -15.88 5.97 5.35
C VAL A 155 -17.19 6.74 5.26
N ARG A 156 -18.24 6.29 5.98
CA ARG A 156 -19.53 6.97 6.01
C ARG A 156 -19.40 8.38 6.59
N PHE A 157 -18.78 8.50 7.77
CA PHE A 157 -18.59 9.77 8.46
C PHE A 157 -17.90 10.82 7.57
N TYR A 158 -16.78 10.48 6.93
CA TYR A 158 -16.04 11.42 6.08
C TYR A 158 -16.66 11.64 4.70
N THR A 159 -17.52 10.71 4.24
CA THR A 159 -18.31 10.94 3.02
C THR A 159 -19.42 11.97 3.28
N GLU A 160 -20.06 11.90 4.44
CA GLU A 160 -21.18 12.78 4.86
C GLU A 160 -20.70 14.12 5.43
N ASN A 161 -19.52 14.14 6.07
CA ASN A 161 -18.95 15.30 6.76
C ASN A 161 -17.57 15.67 6.20
N TYR A 162 -17.45 15.73 4.88
CA TYR A 162 -16.17 15.89 4.18
C TYR A 162 -15.39 17.14 4.62
N ASP A 163 -16.07 18.23 5.00
CA ASP A 163 -15.42 19.45 5.50
C ASP A 163 -14.57 19.20 6.76
N LEU A 164 -14.95 18.21 7.58
CA LEU A 164 -14.18 17.82 8.78
C LEU A 164 -12.88 17.09 8.42
N ALA A 165 -12.74 16.58 7.19
CA ALA A 165 -11.51 16.00 6.68
C ALA A 165 -10.48 17.06 6.28
N GLN A 166 -10.90 18.32 6.03
CA GLN A 166 -10.02 19.30 5.41
C GLN A 166 -8.75 19.62 6.21
N PRO A 167 -8.80 19.77 7.56
CA PRO A 167 -7.58 19.95 8.34
C PRO A 167 -6.62 18.76 8.23
N ILE A 168 -7.15 17.53 8.16
CA ILE A 168 -6.36 16.31 8.01
C ILE A 168 -5.68 16.27 6.64
N ILE A 169 -6.44 16.61 5.59
CA ILE A 169 -5.97 16.68 4.21
C ILE A 169 -4.84 17.69 4.05
N GLU A 170 -4.99 18.90 4.59
CA GLU A 170 -3.96 19.94 4.45
C GLU A 170 -2.69 19.61 5.26
N ASN A 171 -2.83 19.00 6.45
CA ASN A 171 -1.69 18.50 7.21
C ASN A 171 -0.94 17.40 6.44
N ALA A 172 -1.68 16.50 5.78
CA ALA A 172 -1.10 15.44 4.97
C ALA A 172 -0.35 15.99 3.75
N TYR A 173 -0.96 16.93 3.02
CA TYR A 173 -0.33 17.63 1.92
C TYR A 173 0.98 18.30 2.36
N LYS A 174 0.94 19.05 3.46
CA LYS A 174 2.11 19.75 4.00
C LYS A 174 3.23 18.75 4.32
N LEU A 175 2.94 17.71 5.09
CA LEU A 175 3.93 16.69 5.46
C LEU A 175 4.60 16.08 4.21
N VAL A 176 3.80 15.61 3.25
CA VAL A 176 4.31 14.89 2.08
C VAL A 176 5.05 15.80 1.13
N SER A 177 4.57 17.02 0.91
CA SER A 177 5.24 18.01 0.04
C SER A 177 6.59 18.46 0.58
N GLU A 178 6.78 18.45 1.91
CA GLU A 178 8.03 18.84 2.55
C GLU A 178 9.03 17.67 2.66
N LYS A 179 8.55 16.44 2.90
CA LYS A 179 9.41 15.31 3.32
C LYS A 179 9.36 14.05 2.46
N HIS A 180 8.34 13.87 1.63
CA HIS A 180 8.09 12.59 0.96
C HIS A 180 7.95 12.71 -0.57
N THR A 181 8.64 13.68 -1.16
CA THR A 181 8.75 13.81 -2.62
C THR A 181 9.93 12.99 -3.17
N TRP A 182 9.93 12.74 -4.48
CA TRP A 182 11.08 12.15 -5.17
C TRP A 182 12.37 12.95 -5.01
N LYS A 183 12.27 14.28 -4.89
CA LYS A 183 13.41 15.14 -4.59
C LYS A 183 14.01 14.79 -3.23
N ASN A 184 13.17 14.65 -2.20
CA ASN A 184 13.65 14.25 -0.87
C ASN A 184 14.35 12.88 -0.90
N ARG A 185 13.78 11.90 -1.63
CA ARG A 185 14.40 10.57 -1.77
C ARG A 185 15.73 10.61 -2.51
N ALA A 186 15.85 11.43 -3.55
CA ALA A 186 17.12 11.62 -4.24
C ALA A 186 18.19 12.25 -3.33
N GLU A 187 17.81 13.26 -2.53
CA GLU A 187 18.70 13.88 -1.55
C GLU A 187 19.14 12.89 -0.46
N GLU A 188 18.22 12.07 0.07
CA GLU A 188 18.54 10.99 1.01
C GLU A 188 19.55 10.00 0.43
N LEU A 189 19.34 9.51 -0.79
CA LEU A 189 20.24 8.56 -1.45
C LEU A 189 21.64 9.14 -1.67
N ILE A 190 21.72 10.41 -2.07
CA ILE A 190 22.99 11.11 -2.26
C ILE A 190 23.74 11.25 -0.92
N ASN A 191 23.03 11.63 0.15
CA ASN A 191 23.61 11.73 1.48
C ASN A 191 24.12 10.36 1.98
N MET A 192 23.35 9.29 1.78
CA MET A 192 23.78 7.93 2.13
C MET A 192 25.04 7.51 1.37
N TYR A 193 25.13 7.84 0.07
CA TYR A 193 26.32 7.56 -0.72
C TYR A 193 27.57 8.24 -0.15
N TYR A 194 27.50 9.53 0.19
CA TYR A 194 28.65 10.24 0.75
C TYR A 194 29.04 9.71 2.14
N ILE A 195 28.06 9.43 3.01
CA ILE A 195 28.32 8.80 4.32
C ILE A 195 29.04 7.46 4.14
N MET A 196 28.56 6.59 3.25
CA MET A 196 29.18 5.29 3.00
C MET A 196 30.58 5.42 2.39
N LYS A 197 30.78 6.40 1.51
CA LYS A 197 32.09 6.68 0.92
C LYS A 197 33.10 7.10 2.00
N ASP A 198 32.72 8.05 2.86
CA ASP A 198 33.60 8.57 3.92
C ASP A 198 33.97 7.47 4.95
N LEU A 199 33.02 6.60 5.30
CA LEU A 199 33.28 5.44 6.17
C LEU A 199 34.32 4.48 5.55
N ASN A 200 34.18 4.14 4.27
CA ASN A 200 35.12 3.26 3.57
C ASN A 200 36.52 3.87 3.43
N GLU A 201 36.63 5.19 3.21
CA GLU A 201 37.93 5.87 3.18
C GLU A 201 38.60 5.91 4.56
N THR A 202 37.81 6.01 5.63
CA THR A 202 38.31 5.98 7.01
C THR A 202 38.83 4.59 7.40
N ASP A 203 38.11 3.52 7.03
CA ASP A 203 38.50 2.14 7.33
C ASP A 203 39.78 1.71 6.58
N ASN A 204 39.98 2.17 5.33
CA ASN A 204 41.20 1.90 4.58
C ASN A 204 42.43 2.60 5.17
N ASN A 205 42.28 3.81 5.72
CA ASN A 205 43.37 4.53 6.37
C ASN A 205 43.79 3.93 7.73
N ILE A 206 42.92 3.13 8.37
CA ILE A 206 43.23 2.44 9.64
C ILE A 206 44.00 1.13 9.38
N LEU A 207 43.84 0.52 8.20
CA LEU A 207 44.52 -0.73 7.82
C LEU A 207 45.93 -0.53 7.23
N GLU A 208 46.32 0.71 6.92
CA GLU A 208 47.65 1.07 6.39
C GLU A 208 48.66 1.54 7.45
N VAL A 209 48.36 1.38 8.75
CA VAL A 209 49.24 1.75 9.89
C VAL A 209 49.76 0.53 10.65
#